data_AF-F6RS03-F1
#
_entry.id   AF-F6RS03-F1
#
_cell.length_a   1.000
_cell.length_b   1.000
_cell.length_c   1.000
_cell.angle_alpha   90.00
_cell.angle_beta   90.00
_cell.angle_gamma   90.00
#
_symmetry.space_group_name_H-M   'P 1'
#
loop_
_entity.id
_entity.type
_entity.pdbx_description
1 polymer ?
#
loop_
_entity_poly.entity_id
_entity_poly.type
_entity_poly.pdbx_seq_one_letter_code
_entity_poly.pdbx_strand_id
1 'polypeptide(L)'
;MPYQYPALTPEQKKELSDIAHRIVAPGKGILAADESTGSIAKRLQSIGTENTEENRRFYRQLLLTADDRVNPCIGGVILFHETLYQKADDGRPFPQVIKSKGGVVGIKVDKGVVPLAGTNGETTTQGLDGLSERCAQYKKDGADFAKWRCVLKIGEHTPSALAIMENANVLARYASICQQNGIVPIVEPEILPDGDHDLKRCQYVTEKVLAAVYKALSDHHIYLEGTLLKPNMVTPGHACTQKFSHEEIAMATVTALRRTVPPAVPGITFLSGGQSEEEASINLNAINKCPLLKPWALTFSYGRALQASALKAWGGKKENKKAAQEEYIKRALVRMWAGGGLDAWVGGTWRRTLLIPLLSPLRPTASPVKESTPQAVRLGLLPASPSSSLTMPTKRRCSQAAPNTPGPAPSHTLLKRGPLTPGLQAVLPTLLPPL
;
A
#
# COMPACT_ATOMS: atom_id res chain seq x y z
N MET A 1 -15.51 36.58 16.67
CA MET A 1 -15.07 35.90 15.42
C MET A 1 -13.58 35.60 15.54
N PRO A 2 -13.08 34.46 15.03
CA PRO A 2 -11.65 34.25 14.94
C PRO A 2 -11.02 35.29 14.00
N TYR A 3 -9.86 35.84 14.36
CA TYR A 3 -9.09 36.73 13.49
C TYR A 3 -8.21 35.90 12.56
N GLN A 4 -8.12 36.31 11.29
CA GLN A 4 -7.34 35.60 10.29
C GLN A 4 -5.96 36.24 10.10
N TYR A 5 -4.92 35.44 10.31
CA TYR A 5 -3.56 35.74 9.84
C TYR A 5 -3.26 34.75 8.70
N PRO A 6 -3.16 35.21 7.44
CA PRO A 6 -2.98 34.30 6.31
C PRO A 6 -1.70 33.48 6.45
N ALA A 7 -1.83 32.15 6.46
CA ALA A 7 -0.67 31.25 6.48
C ALA A 7 0.09 31.24 5.15
N LEU A 8 -0.59 31.50 4.03
CA LEU A 8 -0.02 31.42 2.67
C LEU A 8 -0.43 32.62 1.83
N THR A 9 0.48 33.10 0.99
CA THR A 9 0.19 34.09 -0.05
C THR A 9 -0.60 33.45 -1.21
N PRO A 10 -1.24 34.24 -2.08
CA PRO A 10 -1.88 33.72 -3.30
C PRO A 10 -0.93 32.91 -4.19
N GLU A 11 0.33 33.31 -4.31
CA GLU A 11 1.36 32.65 -5.13
C GLU A 11 1.71 31.28 -4.55
N GLN A 12 1.90 31.19 -3.22
CA GLN A 12 2.14 29.93 -2.53
C GLN A 12 0.94 28.97 -2.68
N LYS A 13 -0.29 29.49 -2.56
CA LYS A 13 -1.51 28.71 -2.79
C LYS A 13 -1.57 28.16 -4.22
N LYS A 14 -1.26 28.99 -5.21
CA LYS A 14 -1.24 28.58 -6.62
C LYS A 14 -0.21 27.47 -6.85
N GLU A 15 1.01 27.64 -6.35
CA GLU A 15 2.07 26.64 -6.49
C GLU A 15 1.63 25.27 -5.93
N LEU A 16 1.15 25.25 -4.68
CA LEU A 16 0.71 24.02 -4.02
C LEU A 16 -0.46 23.36 -4.76
N SER A 17 -1.43 24.17 -5.21
CA SER A 17 -2.58 23.63 -5.95
C SER A 17 -2.19 23.07 -7.31
N ASP A 18 -1.33 23.76 -8.06
CA ASP A 18 -0.82 23.28 -9.35
C ASP A 18 -0.04 21.96 -9.19
N ILE A 19 0.78 21.83 -8.14
CA ILE A 19 1.47 20.57 -7.82
C ILE A 19 0.45 19.46 -7.53
N ALA A 20 -0.51 19.70 -6.63
CA ALA A 20 -1.50 18.70 -6.25
C ALA A 20 -2.28 18.18 -7.46
N HIS A 21 -2.76 19.06 -8.34
CA HIS A 21 -3.49 18.68 -9.55
C HIS A 21 -2.63 17.92 -10.57
N ARG A 22 -1.33 18.23 -10.70
CA ARG A 22 -0.42 17.46 -11.57
C ARG A 22 -0.26 16.02 -11.10
N ILE A 23 -0.20 15.80 -9.79
CA ILE A 23 -0.04 14.47 -9.19
C ILE A 23 -1.26 13.58 -9.50
N VAL A 24 -2.47 14.14 -9.43
CA VAL A 24 -3.73 13.38 -9.60
C VAL A 24 -4.45 13.68 -10.91
N ALA A 25 -3.72 14.14 -11.92
CA ALA A 25 -4.29 14.38 -13.26
C ALA A 25 -5.00 13.13 -13.79
N PRO A 26 -6.03 13.27 -14.65
CA PRO A 26 -6.82 12.13 -15.11
C PRO A 26 -5.97 10.97 -15.64
N GLY A 27 -6.23 9.77 -15.13
CA GLY A 27 -5.50 8.54 -15.48
C GLY A 27 -4.17 8.34 -14.76
N LYS A 28 -3.73 9.31 -13.93
CA LYS A 28 -2.50 9.23 -13.15
C LYS A 28 -2.74 8.84 -11.69
N GLY A 29 -1.76 8.15 -11.11
CA GLY A 29 -1.65 7.90 -9.67
C GLY A 29 -0.21 7.99 -9.20
N ILE A 30 0.07 7.40 -8.04
CA ILE A 30 1.36 7.52 -7.36
C ILE A 30 2.00 6.15 -7.16
N LEU A 31 3.28 6.03 -7.51
CA LEU A 31 4.14 4.94 -7.06
C LEU A 31 4.69 5.27 -5.66
N ALA A 32 4.33 4.48 -4.65
CA ALA A 32 4.89 4.60 -3.30
C ALA A 32 6.12 3.69 -3.16
N ALA A 33 7.31 4.24 -3.41
CA ALA A 33 8.61 3.56 -3.34
C ALA A 33 9.44 4.06 -2.14
N ASP A 34 8.75 4.44 -1.07
CA ASP A 34 9.28 5.09 0.13
C ASP A 34 9.50 4.12 1.30
N GLU A 35 9.66 2.83 1.01
CA GLU A 35 9.98 1.85 2.03
C GLU A 35 11.32 2.20 2.69
N SER A 36 11.30 2.36 4.03
CA SER A 36 12.51 2.53 4.83
C SER A 36 13.42 1.31 4.72
N THR A 37 14.68 1.45 5.12
CA THR A 37 15.68 0.36 5.10
C THR A 37 15.17 -0.93 5.78
N GLY A 38 14.47 -0.80 6.92
CA GLY A 38 13.85 -1.95 7.59
C GLY A 38 12.62 -2.52 6.88
N SER A 39 11.83 -1.67 6.22
CA SER A 39 10.63 -2.12 5.49
C SER A 39 10.98 -2.84 4.19
N ILE A 40 11.96 -2.32 3.45
CA ILE A 40 12.45 -2.95 2.20
C ILE A 40 13.25 -4.22 2.49
N ALA A 41 13.88 -4.34 3.66
CA ALA A 41 14.54 -5.58 4.10
C ALA A 41 13.61 -6.80 4.01
N LYS A 42 12.39 -6.67 4.53
CA LYS A 42 11.38 -7.75 4.49
C LYS A 42 11.00 -8.12 3.05
N ARG A 43 10.98 -7.14 2.14
CA ARG A 43 10.69 -7.38 0.72
C ARG A 43 11.84 -8.10 0.03
N LEU A 44 13.07 -7.64 0.20
CA LEU A 44 14.25 -8.28 -0.41
C LEU A 44 14.47 -9.70 0.14
N GLN A 45 14.23 -9.92 1.44
CA GLN A 45 14.30 -11.25 2.05
C GLN A 45 13.32 -12.23 1.40
N SER A 46 12.11 -11.79 1.02
CA SER A 46 11.11 -12.67 0.38
C SER A 46 11.54 -13.24 -0.98
N ILE A 47 12.56 -12.66 -1.60
CA ILE A 47 13.17 -13.13 -2.85
C ILE A 47 14.63 -13.56 -2.66
N GLY A 48 15.09 -13.74 -1.42
CA GLY A 48 16.46 -14.17 -1.11
C GLY A 48 17.54 -13.18 -1.53
N THR A 49 17.22 -11.88 -1.62
CA THR A 49 18.17 -10.82 -1.99
C THR A 49 18.69 -10.11 -0.74
N GLU A 50 20.00 -9.85 -0.69
CA GLU A 50 20.62 -9.13 0.42
C GLU A 50 20.19 -7.65 0.45
N ASN A 51 19.96 -7.10 1.65
CA ASN A 51 19.55 -5.70 1.84
C ASN A 51 20.75 -4.73 1.87
N THR A 52 21.47 -4.62 0.76
CA THR A 52 22.55 -3.63 0.57
C THR A 52 22.02 -2.33 -0.04
N GLU A 53 22.76 -1.24 0.12
CA GLU A 53 22.42 0.04 -0.53
C GLU A 53 22.32 -0.10 -2.05
N GLU A 54 23.26 -0.83 -2.67
CA GLU A 54 23.26 -1.07 -4.10
C GLU A 54 22.04 -1.88 -4.57
N ASN A 55 21.63 -2.92 -3.84
CA ASN A 55 20.42 -3.67 -4.20
C ASN A 55 19.15 -2.82 -4.06
N ARG A 56 19.09 -1.94 -3.05
CA ARG A 56 18.00 -0.96 -2.93
C ARG A 56 18.02 0.04 -4.09
N ARG A 57 19.18 0.59 -4.44
CA ARG A 57 19.37 1.49 -5.58
C ARG A 57 18.94 0.83 -6.89
N PHE A 58 19.43 -0.38 -7.16
CA PHE A 58 19.10 -1.13 -8.38
C PHE A 58 17.61 -1.42 -8.48
N TYR A 59 16.98 -1.85 -7.38
CA TYR A 59 15.53 -2.09 -7.36
C TYR A 59 14.73 -0.81 -7.62
N ARG A 60 15.13 0.31 -7.02
CA ARG A 60 14.49 1.62 -7.29
C ARG A 60 14.71 2.03 -8.74
N GLN A 61 15.93 1.92 -9.25
CA GLN A 61 16.22 2.17 -10.65
C GLN A 61 15.34 1.34 -11.59
N LEU A 62 15.14 0.06 -11.31
CA LEU A 62 14.30 -0.83 -12.10
C LEU A 62 12.90 -0.23 -12.30
N LEU A 63 12.28 0.24 -11.22
CA LEU A 63 10.95 0.88 -11.28
C LEU A 63 10.99 2.25 -11.98
N LEU A 64 11.95 3.12 -11.62
CA LEU A 64 12.00 4.51 -12.09
C LEU A 64 12.44 4.64 -13.55
N THR A 65 13.17 3.65 -14.08
CA THR A 65 13.67 3.62 -15.46
C THR A 65 12.89 2.64 -16.35
N ALA A 66 11.71 2.20 -15.91
CA ALA A 66 10.76 1.53 -16.80
C ALA A 66 10.44 2.43 -18.01
N ASP A 67 10.05 1.85 -19.13
CA ASP A 67 9.84 2.61 -20.37
C ASP A 67 8.65 3.58 -20.29
N ASP A 68 8.46 4.38 -21.34
CA ASP A 68 7.53 5.52 -21.34
C ASP A 68 6.05 5.16 -21.27
N ARG A 69 5.70 3.86 -21.34
CA ARG A 69 4.32 3.39 -21.12
C ARG A 69 3.78 3.80 -19.74
N VAL A 70 4.64 3.99 -18.73
CA VAL A 70 4.21 4.42 -17.38
C VAL A 70 3.99 5.94 -17.25
N ASN A 71 4.53 6.75 -18.15
CA ASN A 71 4.47 8.23 -18.06
C ASN A 71 3.04 8.79 -17.97
N PRO A 72 2.04 8.30 -18.74
CA PRO A 72 0.66 8.75 -18.59
C PRO A 72 -0.05 8.14 -17.37
N CYS A 73 0.58 7.24 -16.62
CA CYS A 73 -0.01 6.51 -15.48
C CYS A 73 0.52 7.00 -14.13
N ILE A 74 1.74 7.57 -14.09
CA ILE A 74 2.40 7.98 -12.85
C ILE A 74 2.49 9.51 -12.80
N GLY A 75 1.69 10.12 -11.94
CA GLY A 75 1.70 11.55 -11.67
C GLY A 75 2.71 11.93 -10.59
N GLY A 76 3.04 11.00 -9.68
CA GLY A 76 4.07 11.23 -8.67
C GLY A 76 4.73 9.94 -8.19
N VAL A 77 5.93 10.08 -7.62
CA VAL A 77 6.64 8.98 -6.97
C VAL A 77 7.08 9.41 -5.58
N ILE A 78 6.70 8.65 -4.55
CA ILE A 78 7.17 8.88 -3.18
C ILE A 78 8.47 8.10 -2.99
N LEU A 79 9.53 8.81 -2.61
CA LEU A 79 10.83 8.25 -2.33
C LEU A 79 11.12 8.20 -0.82
N PHE A 80 12.01 7.31 -0.45
CA PHE A 80 12.69 7.36 0.85
C PHE A 80 13.91 8.29 0.76
N HIS A 81 14.38 8.82 1.89
CA HIS A 81 15.50 9.76 1.96
C HIS A 81 16.74 9.26 1.21
N GLU A 82 17.14 8.00 1.42
CA GLU A 82 18.26 7.38 0.69
C GLU A 82 18.10 7.50 -0.83
N THR A 83 16.92 7.18 -1.35
CA THR A 83 16.65 7.15 -2.80
C THR A 83 16.58 8.55 -3.40
N LEU A 84 16.22 9.58 -2.64
CA LEU A 84 16.22 10.96 -3.15
C LEU A 84 17.63 11.39 -3.64
N TYR A 85 18.68 10.89 -2.99
CA TYR A 85 20.07 11.23 -3.29
C TYR A 85 20.83 10.16 -4.08
N GLN A 86 20.16 9.07 -4.44
CA GLN A 86 20.73 8.04 -5.30
C GLN A 86 20.67 8.42 -6.79
N LYS A 87 21.48 7.73 -7.58
CA LYS A 87 21.62 7.94 -9.03
C LYS A 87 21.32 6.65 -9.81
N ALA A 88 20.83 6.84 -11.02
CA ALA A 88 20.78 5.79 -12.01
C ALA A 88 22.19 5.49 -12.59
N ASP A 89 22.31 4.40 -13.33
CA ASP A 89 23.55 3.92 -13.95
C ASP A 89 24.09 4.93 -14.99
N ASP A 90 23.20 5.74 -15.58
CA ASP A 90 23.56 6.84 -16.49
C ASP A 90 24.03 8.12 -15.76
N GLY A 91 24.17 8.06 -14.42
CA GLY A 91 24.63 9.16 -13.58
C GLY A 91 23.55 10.18 -13.21
N ARG A 92 22.34 10.10 -13.77
CA ARG A 92 21.27 11.04 -13.43
C ARG A 92 20.73 10.78 -12.01
N PRO A 93 20.53 11.82 -11.18
CA PRO A 93 19.80 11.69 -9.93
C PRO A 93 18.38 11.17 -10.17
N PHE A 94 17.86 10.31 -9.27
CA PHE A 94 16.50 9.79 -9.41
C PHE A 94 15.41 10.88 -9.50
N PRO A 95 15.50 12.03 -8.81
CA PRO A 95 14.58 13.15 -9.04
C PRO A 95 14.53 13.61 -10.51
N GLN A 96 15.67 13.65 -11.18
CA GLN A 96 15.76 14.04 -12.60
C GLN A 96 15.15 12.95 -13.51
N VAL A 97 15.38 11.67 -13.20
CA VAL A 97 14.76 10.55 -13.92
C VAL A 97 13.23 10.67 -13.88
N ILE A 98 12.66 10.87 -12.69
CA ILE A 98 11.21 11.00 -12.48
C ILE A 98 10.65 12.22 -13.24
N LYS A 99 11.29 13.38 -13.09
CA LYS A 99 10.87 14.62 -13.77
C LYS A 99 10.93 14.50 -15.30
N SER A 100 11.96 13.83 -15.84
CA SER A 100 12.08 13.60 -17.30
C SER A 100 10.94 12.76 -17.88
N LYS A 101 10.27 11.96 -17.05
CA LYS A 101 9.10 11.14 -17.41
C LYS A 101 7.77 11.81 -17.08
N GLY A 102 7.79 13.08 -16.68
CA GLY A 102 6.61 13.89 -16.36
C GLY A 102 5.97 13.59 -14.99
N GLY A 103 6.67 12.86 -14.11
CA GLY A 103 6.25 12.61 -12.74
C GLY A 103 6.72 13.71 -11.78
N VAL A 104 5.95 13.95 -10.73
CA VAL A 104 6.35 14.79 -9.60
C VAL A 104 7.15 13.95 -8.60
N VAL A 105 8.16 14.54 -7.96
CA VAL A 105 8.99 13.86 -6.96
C VAL A 105 8.41 14.12 -5.57
N GLY A 106 8.23 13.06 -4.79
CA GLY A 106 7.74 13.11 -3.43
C GLY A 106 8.70 12.48 -2.44
N ILE A 107 8.60 12.87 -1.17
CA ILE A 107 9.48 12.40 -0.11
C ILE A 107 8.69 11.98 1.14
N LYS A 108 8.98 10.80 1.68
CA LYS A 108 8.47 10.41 3.01
C LYS A 108 9.25 11.16 4.09
N VAL A 109 8.54 11.88 4.96
CA VAL A 109 9.19 12.74 5.96
C VAL A 109 8.93 12.35 7.41
N ASP A 110 7.94 11.48 7.68
CA ASP A 110 7.74 10.91 9.01
C ASP A 110 8.89 9.99 9.43
N LYS A 111 9.17 9.93 10.73
CA LYS A 111 10.22 9.10 11.35
C LYS A 111 9.62 7.85 12.02
N GLY A 112 8.48 7.37 11.52
CA GLY A 112 7.84 6.14 11.99
C GLY A 112 6.89 6.33 13.18
N VAL A 113 6.20 5.25 13.52
CA VAL A 113 5.22 5.21 14.61
C VAL A 113 5.90 5.03 15.97
N VAL A 114 5.27 5.55 17.01
CA VAL A 114 5.67 5.38 18.41
C VAL A 114 4.44 5.05 19.27
N PRO A 115 4.58 4.20 20.31
CA PRO A 115 3.44 3.77 21.12
C PRO A 115 2.85 4.93 21.93
N LEU A 116 1.52 4.94 22.08
CA LEU A 116 0.82 5.84 22.99
C LEU A 116 0.67 5.18 24.37
N ALA A 117 1.35 5.71 25.38
CA ALA A 117 1.26 5.20 26.74
C ALA A 117 -0.19 5.24 27.25
N GLY A 118 -0.61 4.19 27.98
CA GLY A 118 -1.98 4.06 28.49
C GLY A 118 -3.01 3.62 27.46
N THR A 119 -2.58 3.24 26.24
CA THR A 119 -3.47 2.70 25.19
C THR A 119 -3.21 1.21 24.92
N ASN A 120 -4.16 0.54 24.27
CA ASN A 120 -4.03 -0.87 23.91
C ASN A 120 -3.29 -1.06 22.57
N GLY A 121 -1.97 -0.90 22.60
CA GLY A 121 -1.12 -1.10 21.41
C GLY A 121 -1.36 -0.09 20.29
N GLU A 122 -1.86 1.11 20.63
CA GLU A 122 -2.05 2.19 19.67
C GLU A 122 -0.79 3.04 19.54
N THR A 123 -0.73 3.83 18.47
CA THR A 123 0.45 4.61 18.12
C THR A 123 0.09 6.03 17.69
N THR A 124 1.03 6.96 17.89
CA THR A 124 1.15 8.20 17.11
C THR A 124 2.36 8.09 16.19
N THR A 125 2.69 9.15 15.46
CA THR A 125 3.82 9.18 14.52
C THR A 125 4.74 10.34 14.84
N GLN A 126 6.04 10.11 14.83
CA GLN A 126 7.06 11.12 15.16
C GLN A 126 7.73 11.70 13.90
N GLY A 127 8.42 12.83 14.06
CA GLY A 127 9.26 13.42 13.01
C GLY A 127 9.09 14.91 12.74
N LEU A 128 8.33 15.63 13.58
CA LEU A 128 8.11 17.07 13.44
C LEU A 128 9.37 17.89 13.75
N ASP A 129 10.23 17.39 14.63
CA ASP A 129 11.48 18.07 14.99
C ASP A 129 12.41 18.19 13.78
N GLY A 130 12.76 19.45 13.46
CA GLY A 130 13.57 19.82 12.30
C GLY A 130 12.85 19.59 10.95
N LEU A 131 11.52 19.43 10.94
CA LEU A 131 10.79 19.12 9.71
C LEU A 131 10.80 20.30 8.72
N SER A 132 10.76 21.54 9.18
CA SER A 132 10.76 22.72 8.30
C SER A 132 12.05 22.80 7.49
N GLU A 133 13.20 22.68 8.16
CA GLU A 133 14.53 22.70 7.56
C GLU A 133 14.69 21.54 6.57
N ARG A 134 14.20 20.35 6.94
CA ARG A 134 14.19 19.19 6.05
C ARG A 134 13.30 19.42 4.82
N CYS A 135 12.11 19.99 4.98
CA CYS A 135 11.22 20.30 3.86
C CYS A 135 11.84 21.33 2.91
N ALA A 136 12.44 22.40 3.43
CA ALA A 136 13.17 23.38 2.61
C ALA A 136 14.30 22.72 1.82
N GLN A 137 15.08 21.85 2.47
CA GLN A 137 16.16 21.11 1.81
C GLN A 137 15.63 20.16 0.74
N TYR A 138 14.58 19.37 1.03
CA TYR A 138 13.97 18.48 0.03
C TYR A 138 13.35 19.24 -1.15
N LYS A 139 12.78 20.43 -0.91
CA LYS A 139 12.27 21.30 -1.97
C LYS A 139 13.41 21.73 -2.90
N LYS A 140 14.54 22.17 -2.34
CA LYS A 140 15.76 22.50 -3.09
C LYS A 140 16.30 21.30 -3.87
N ASP A 141 16.22 20.11 -3.29
CA ASP A 141 16.68 18.86 -3.90
C ASP A 141 15.66 18.25 -4.88
N GLY A 142 14.54 18.94 -5.11
CA GLY A 142 13.62 18.69 -6.22
C GLY A 142 12.35 17.94 -5.86
N ALA A 143 12.06 17.67 -4.58
CA ALA A 143 10.76 17.16 -4.14
C ALA A 143 9.72 18.29 -4.10
N ASP A 144 8.49 18.01 -4.52
CA ASP A 144 7.38 18.98 -4.55
C ASP A 144 6.20 18.53 -3.67
N PHE A 145 6.21 17.28 -3.20
CA PHE A 145 5.22 16.79 -2.26
C PHE A 145 5.86 15.88 -1.20
N ALA A 146 5.16 15.68 -0.10
CA ALA A 146 5.62 14.84 0.99
C ALA A 146 4.56 13.82 1.39
N LYS A 147 4.96 12.83 2.18
CA LYS A 147 4.06 11.84 2.77
C LYS A 147 4.35 11.68 4.25
N TRP A 148 3.28 11.59 5.05
CA TRP A 148 3.34 11.26 6.47
C TRP A 148 2.27 10.25 6.83
N ARG A 149 2.70 9.11 7.38
CA ARG A 149 1.82 7.99 7.70
C ARG A 149 1.52 7.89 9.20
N CYS A 150 0.26 8.04 9.55
CA CYS A 150 -0.31 7.65 10.84
C CYS A 150 -1.00 6.29 10.75
N VAL A 151 -1.11 5.60 11.88
CA VAL A 151 -1.67 4.24 11.95
C VAL A 151 -2.68 4.14 13.08
N LEU A 152 -3.86 3.67 12.74
CA LEU A 152 -4.93 3.35 13.67
C LEU A 152 -5.35 1.89 13.50
N LYS A 153 -5.86 1.27 14.58
CA LYS A 153 -6.26 -0.13 14.58
C LYS A 153 -7.69 -0.28 15.08
N ILE A 154 -8.51 -1.03 14.34
CA ILE A 154 -9.84 -1.41 14.81
C ILE A 154 -9.71 -2.60 15.75
N GLY A 155 -10.29 -2.46 16.93
CA GLY A 155 -10.39 -3.51 17.94
C GLY A 155 -11.59 -3.26 18.85
N GLU A 156 -11.65 -4.00 19.95
CA GLU A 156 -12.72 -3.86 20.95
C GLU A 156 -12.79 -2.43 21.52
N HIS A 157 -11.64 -1.89 21.91
CA HIS A 157 -11.50 -0.57 22.52
C HIS A 157 -10.71 0.43 21.65
N THR A 158 -10.42 0.08 20.39
CA THR A 158 -9.60 0.89 19.48
C THR A 158 -10.31 1.14 18.14
N PRO A 159 -10.08 2.28 17.47
CA PRO A 159 -9.21 3.37 17.90
C PRO A 159 -9.81 4.20 19.03
N SER A 160 -9.01 4.50 20.06
CA SER A 160 -9.44 5.32 21.19
C SER A 160 -9.58 6.79 20.80
N ALA A 161 -10.28 7.57 21.64
CA ALA A 161 -10.38 9.02 21.46
C ALA A 161 -8.99 9.68 21.44
N LEU A 162 -8.06 9.21 22.28
CA LEU A 162 -6.69 9.70 22.33
C LEU A 162 -5.96 9.45 21.01
N ALA A 163 -6.02 8.23 20.48
CA ALA A 163 -5.36 7.88 19.22
C ALA A 163 -5.91 8.68 18.03
N ILE A 164 -7.23 8.86 17.95
CA ILE A 164 -7.85 9.67 16.89
C ILE A 164 -7.40 11.13 16.98
N MET A 165 -7.50 11.74 18.16
CA MET A 165 -7.15 13.14 18.38
C MET A 165 -5.67 13.41 18.08
N GLU A 166 -4.78 12.59 18.63
CA GLU A 166 -3.33 12.80 18.52
C GLU A 166 -2.84 12.60 17.08
N ASN A 167 -3.31 11.54 16.38
CA ASN A 167 -2.93 11.34 14.99
C ASN A 167 -3.50 12.41 14.06
N ALA A 168 -4.72 12.91 14.31
CA ALA A 168 -5.27 14.03 13.56
C ALA A 168 -4.43 15.31 13.76
N ASN A 169 -4.05 15.60 15.00
CA ASN A 169 -3.26 16.77 15.35
C ASN A 169 -1.84 16.72 14.73
N VAL A 170 -1.14 15.59 14.82
CA VAL A 170 0.22 15.48 14.26
C VAL A 170 0.21 15.57 12.73
N LEU A 171 -0.82 15.02 12.05
CA LEU A 171 -1.00 15.17 10.61
C LEU A 171 -1.22 16.63 10.21
N ALA A 172 -2.00 17.38 11.00
CA ALA A 172 -2.24 18.80 10.75
C ALA A 172 -0.97 19.64 10.94
N ARG A 173 -0.19 19.38 11.99
CA ARG A 173 1.14 20.00 12.20
C ARG A 173 2.09 19.72 11.05
N TYR A 174 2.18 18.47 10.62
CA TYR A 174 2.98 18.06 9.46
C TYR A 174 2.57 18.80 8.19
N ALA A 175 1.25 18.86 7.92
CA ALA A 175 0.72 19.50 6.72
C ALA A 175 1.03 20.99 6.69
N SER A 176 0.89 21.67 7.84
CA SER A 176 1.20 23.10 7.97
C SER A 176 2.65 23.40 7.62
N ILE A 177 3.58 22.64 8.23
CA ILE A 177 5.03 22.79 7.99
C ILE A 177 5.39 22.52 6.52
N CYS A 178 4.77 21.53 5.88
CA CYS A 178 5.00 21.26 4.46
C CYS A 178 4.56 22.42 3.57
N GLN A 179 3.36 22.96 3.80
CA GLN A 179 2.82 24.05 2.98
C GLN A 179 3.66 25.33 3.10
N GLN A 180 4.19 25.63 4.30
CA GLN A 180 5.12 26.75 4.50
C GLN A 180 6.41 26.64 3.68
N ASN A 181 6.78 25.43 3.25
CA ASN A 181 7.98 25.15 2.49
C ASN A 181 7.70 24.82 1.02
N GLY A 182 6.50 25.13 0.50
CA GLY A 182 6.13 24.87 -0.90
C GLY A 182 6.03 23.37 -1.24
N ILE A 183 5.76 22.53 -0.25
CA ILE A 183 5.60 21.08 -0.39
C ILE A 183 4.14 20.70 -0.15
N VAL A 184 3.53 19.99 -1.10
CA VAL A 184 2.17 19.45 -0.95
C VAL A 184 2.18 18.28 0.05
N PRO A 185 1.44 18.32 1.17
CA PRO A 185 1.36 17.20 2.09
C PRO A 185 0.34 16.16 1.63
N ILE A 186 0.77 14.90 1.53
CA ILE A 186 -0.13 13.74 1.49
C ILE A 186 -0.40 13.31 2.93
N VAL A 187 -1.65 13.49 3.35
CA VAL A 187 -2.15 13.14 4.69
C VAL A 187 -2.59 11.67 4.68
N GLU A 188 -1.86 10.78 5.38
CA GLU A 188 -2.12 9.33 5.38
C GLU A 188 -2.56 8.83 6.78
N PRO A 189 -3.86 8.91 7.12
CA PRO A 189 -4.43 8.32 8.34
C PRO A 189 -4.85 6.86 8.06
N GLU A 190 -3.90 5.93 8.02
CA GLU A 190 -4.20 4.53 7.71
C GLU A 190 -4.91 3.83 8.87
N ILE A 191 -6.13 3.34 8.62
CA ILE A 191 -6.79 2.38 9.49
C ILE A 191 -6.46 0.98 8.98
N LEU A 192 -5.83 0.18 9.84
CA LEU A 192 -5.38 -1.16 9.48
C LEU A 192 -6.58 -2.12 9.29
N PRO A 193 -6.51 -3.01 8.29
CA PRO A 193 -7.51 -4.06 8.06
C PRO A 193 -7.37 -5.25 9.02
N ASP A 194 -6.41 -5.24 9.94
CA ASP A 194 -6.23 -6.28 10.95
C ASP A 194 -7.48 -6.42 11.85
N GLY A 195 -8.00 -7.65 11.98
CA GLY A 195 -9.17 -7.97 12.81
C GLY A 195 -10.26 -8.69 12.02
N ASP A 196 -11.34 -9.04 12.72
CA ASP A 196 -12.53 -9.75 12.22
C ASP A 196 -13.76 -8.85 12.01
N HIS A 197 -13.58 -7.53 12.19
CA HIS A 197 -14.62 -6.53 12.03
C HIS A 197 -15.24 -6.53 10.62
N ASP A 198 -16.54 -6.23 10.54
CA ASP A 198 -17.25 -6.17 9.27
C ASP A 198 -17.00 -4.85 8.51
N LEU A 199 -17.53 -4.78 7.29
CA LEU A 199 -17.43 -3.60 6.43
C LEU A 199 -18.03 -2.34 7.08
N LYS A 200 -19.15 -2.49 7.81
CA LYS A 200 -19.85 -1.36 8.44
C LYS A 200 -19.03 -0.76 9.58
N ARG A 201 -18.37 -1.60 10.38
CA ARG A 201 -17.46 -1.15 11.45
C ARG A 201 -16.28 -0.39 10.86
N CYS A 202 -15.68 -0.88 9.78
CA CYS A 202 -14.62 -0.17 9.08
C CYS A 202 -15.12 1.18 8.54
N GLN A 203 -16.32 1.23 7.95
CA GLN A 203 -16.93 2.47 7.48
C GLN A 203 -17.11 3.48 8.61
N TYR A 204 -17.70 3.04 9.72
CA TYR A 204 -17.94 3.88 10.90
C TYR A 204 -16.63 4.49 11.42
N VAL A 205 -15.60 3.66 11.61
CA VAL A 205 -14.31 4.13 12.12
C VAL A 205 -13.65 5.08 11.12
N THR A 206 -13.69 4.78 9.83
CA THR A 206 -13.18 5.67 8.77
C THR A 206 -13.87 7.03 8.81
N GLU A 207 -15.20 7.08 8.95
CA GLU A 207 -15.93 8.33 9.06
C GLU A 207 -15.52 9.15 10.30
N LYS A 208 -15.34 8.50 11.47
CA LYS A 208 -14.92 9.22 12.69
C LYS A 208 -13.48 9.74 12.61
N VAL A 209 -12.57 8.93 12.07
CA VAL A 209 -11.17 9.33 11.90
C VAL A 209 -11.06 10.48 10.90
N LEU A 210 -11.68 10.39 9.73
CA LEU A 210 -11.59 11.44 8.72
C LEU A 210 -12.25 12.74 9.18
N ALA A 211 -13.38 12.68 9.90
CA ALA A 211 -13.98 13.87 10.49
C ALA A 211 -13.02 14.59 11.45
N ALA A 212 -12.33 13.83 12.33
CA ALA A 212 -11.33 14.39 13.23
C ALA A 212 -10.12 14.97 12.47
N VAL A 213 -9.64 14.27 11.44
CA VAL A 213 -8.54 14.75 10.58
C VAL A 213 -8.90 16.08 9.94
N TYR A 214 -10.03 16.20 9.24
CA TYR A 214 -10.39 17.45 8.56
C TYR A 214 -10.70 18.58 9.54
N LYS A 215 -11.22 18.28 10.73
CA LYS A 215 -11.33 19.29 11.80
C LYS A 215 -9.96 19.80 12.24
N ALA A 216 -8.99 18.91 12.47
CA ALA A 216 -7.63 19.31 12.83
C ALA A 216 -6.93 20.08 11.70
N LEU A 217 -7.10 19.67 10.44
CA LEU A 217 -6.59 20.42 9.28
C LEU A 217 -7.19 21.84 9.22
N SER A 218 -8.48 21.99 9.50
CA SER A 218 -9.12 23.30 9.61
C SER A 218 -8.52 24.14 10.76
N ASP A 219 -8.32 23.54 11.92
CA ASP A 219 -7.80 24.22 13.12
C ASP A 219 -6.36 24.71 12.93
N HIS A 220 -5.58 24.03 12.10
CA HIS A 220 -4.19 24.40 11.77
C HIS A 220 -4.08 25.18 10.45
N HIS A 221 -5.20 25.72 9.95
CA HIS A 221 -5.26 26.63 8.80
C HIS A 221 -4.74 26.03 7.49
N ILE A 222 -4.90 24.72 7.31
CA ILE A 222 -4.40 24.01 6.13
C ILE A 222 -5.20 24.42 4.89
N TYR A 223 -4.49 24.76 3.83
CA TYR A 223 -5.08 25.05 2.52
C TYR A 223 -5.35 23.74 1.77
N LEU A 224 -6.61 23.28 1.78
CA LEU A 224 -6.98 21.93 1.33
C LEU A 224 -6.72 21.67 -0.16
N GLU A 225 -6.88 22.70 -1.00
CA GLU A 225 -6.61 22.68 -2.44
C GLU A 225 -5.11 22.42 -2.76
N GLY A 226 -4.24 22.55 -1.76
CA GLY A 226 -2.82 22.21 -1.80
C GLY A 226 -2.46 20.99 -0.96
N THR A 227 -3.37 20.03 -0.79
CA THR A 227 -3.15 18.75 -0.08
C THR A 227 -3.61 17.56 -0.92
N LEU A 228 -3.29 16.33 -0.49
CA LEU A 228 -3.96 15.11 -0.96
C LEU A 228 -4.25 14.20 0.24
N LEU A 229 -5.30 13.39 0.16
CA LEU A 229 -5.60 12.37 1.17
C LEU A 229 -5.14 10.99 0.69
N LYS A 230 -4.48 10.23 1.56
CA LYS A 230 -4.16 8.82 1.34
C LYS A 230 -4.82 7.95 2.41
N PRO A 231 -6.11 7.63 2.28
CA PRO A 231 -6.81 6.80 3.25
C PRO A 231 -6.69 5.32 2.86
N ASN A 232 -7.03 4.44 3.79
CA ASN A 232 -7.45 3.08 3.48
C ASN A 232 -8.77 3.10 2.66
N MET A 233 -8.97 2.08 1.83
CA MET A 233 -10.32 1.75 1.37
C MET A 233 -11.14 1.24 2.56
N VAL A 234 -12.47 1.36 2.48
CA VAL A 234 -13.36 0.78 3.49
C VAL A 234 -13.60 -0.68 3.10
N THR A 235 -12.91 -1.59 3.78
CA THR A 235 -12.96 -3.04 3.55
C THR A 235 -13.32 -3.77 4.84
N PRO A 236 -13.86 -5.00 4.78
CA PRO A 236 -13.91 -5.85 5.96
C PRO A 236 -12.50 -6.13 6.50
N GLY A 237 -12.41 -6.48 7.79
CA GLY A 237 -11.17 -6.94 8.39
C GLY A 237 -10.68 -8.24 7.74
N HIS A 238 -9.36 -8.48 7.75
CA HIS A 238 -8.75 -9.65 7.11
C HIS A 238 -9.30 -10.99 7.63
N ALA A 239 -9.74 -11.05 8.89
CA ALA A 239 -10.30 -12.25 9.52
C ALA A 239 -11.85 -12.28 9.47
N CYS A 240 -12.49 -11.32 8.80
CA CYS A 240 -13.94 -11.28 8.68
C CYS A 240 -14.46 -12.49 7.87
N THR A 241 -15.41 -13.22 8.45
CA THR A 241 -16.03 -14.39 7.81
C THR A 241 -17.05 -14.00 6.74
N GLN A 242 -17.74 -12.86 6.95
CA GLN A 242 -18.67 -12.32 5.96
C GLN A 242 -17.91 -11.82 4.72
N LYS A 243 -18.42 -12.16 3.54
CA LYS A 243 -17.87 -11.71 2.26
C LYS A 243 -18.68 -10.54 1.72
N PHE A 244 -17.97 -9.64 1.06
CA PHE A 244 -18.51 -8.43 0.46
C PHE A 244 -18.00 -8.34 -0.97
N SER A 245 -18.86 -7.85 -1.86
CA SER A 245 -18.53 -7.53 -3.24
C SER A 245 -17.66 -6.28 -3.34
N HIS A 246 -17.01 -6.10 -4.50
CA HIS A 246 -16.23 -4.90 -4.80
C HIS A 246 -17.13 -3.66 -4.87
N GLU A 247 -18.38 -3.83 -5.30
CA GLU A 247 -19.41 -2.78 -5.34
C GLU A 247 -19.82 -2.32 -3.95
N GLU A 248 -19.92 -3.23 -2.98
CA GLU A 248 -20.17 -2.87 -1.57
C GLU A 248 -18.99 -2.13 -0.95
N ILE A 249 -17.76 -2.59 -1.19
CA ILE A 249 -16.52 -1.89 -0.79
C ILE A 249 -16.48 -0.48 -1.38
N ALA A 250 -16.82 -0.35 -2.67
CA ALA A 250 -16.89 0.93 -3.36
C ALA A 250 -17.95 1.87 -2.77
N MET A 251 -19.16 1.36 -2.52
CA MET A 251 -20.24 2.13 -1.94
C MET A 251 -19.89 2.62 -0.53
N ALA A 252 -19.36 1.73 0.32
CA ALA A 252 -18.94 2.08 1.68
C ALA A 252 -17.82 3.12 1.68
N THR A 253 -16.81 2.93 0.82
CA THR A 253 -15.67 3.85 0.68
C THR A 253 -16.11 5.23 0.22
N VAL A 254 -16.86 5.32 -0.88
CA VAL A 254 -17.32 6.61 -1.44
C VAL A 254 -18.28 7.30 -0.49
N THR A 255 -19.14 6.55 0.22
CA THR A 255 -20.04 7.12 1.23
C THR A 255 -19.26 7.72 2.40
N ALA A 256 -18.27 7.02 2.95
CA ALA A 256 -17.45 7.53 4.04
C ALA A 256 -16.71 8.82 3.66
N LEU A 257 -16.14 8.87 2.45
CA LEU A 257 -15.46 10.06 1.93
C LEU A 257 -16.46 11.22 1.74
N ARG A 258 -17.62 10.98 1.12
CA ARG A 258 -18.67 12.00 0.92
C ARG A 258 -19.20 12.61 2.21
N ARG A 259 -19.15 11.86 3.31
CA ARG A 259 -19.59 12.33 4.63
C ARG A 259 -18.56 13.15 5.38
N THR A 260 -17.29 13.17 4.95
CA THR A 260 -16.19 13.68 5.77
C THR A 260 -15.18 14.55 5.05
N VAL A 261 -14.95 14.33 3.76
CA VAL A 261 -13.95 15.06 2.98
C VAL A 261 -14.59 16.31 2.37
N PRO A 262 -13.99 17.51 2.52
CA PRO A 262 -14.46 18.71 1.82
C PRO A 262 -14.15 18.67 0.31
N PRO A 263 -15.05 19.16 -0.57
CA PRO A 263 -14.83 19.23 -2.03
C PRO A 263 -13.55 19.94 -2.49
N ALA A 264 -12.95 20.79 -1.65
CA ALA A 264 -11.72 21.52 -1.95
C ALA A 264 -10.47 20.63 -2.09
N VAL A 265 -10.48 19.41 -1.56
CA VAL A 265 -9.34 18.48 -1.65
C VAL A 265 -9.19 17.99 -3.09
N PRO A 266 -8.07 18.22 -3.81
CA PRO A 266 -7.98 17.87 -5.22
C PRO A 266 -8.10 16.37 -5.52
N GLY A 267 -7.60 15.51 -4.63
CA GLY A 267 -7.60 14.08 -4.86
C GLY A 267 -7.38 13.20 -3.64
N ILE A 268 -7.90 11.98 -3.76
CA ILE A 268 -7.78 10.87 -2.84
C ILE A 268 -6.93 9.79 -3.52
N THR A 269 -5.76 9.50 -2.95
CA THR A 269 -4.78 8.57 -3.50
C THR A 269 -4.68 7.34 -2.59
N PHE A 270 -5.55 6.36 -2.77
CA PHE A 270 -5.70 5.22 -1.84
C PHE A 270 -4.41 4.45 -1.62
N LEU A 271 -4.13 4.07 -0.37
CA LEU A 271 -3.18 3.00 -0.08
C LEU A 271 -3.79 1.64 -0.42
N SER A 272 -2.98 0.70 -0.91
CA SER A 272 -3.46 -0.66 -1.20
C SER A 272 -3.60 -1.52 0.07
N GLY A 273 -2.91 -1.15 1.15
CA GLY A 273 -2.89 -1.93 2.39
C GLY A 273 -2.46 -3.37 2.11
N GLY A 274 -3.18 -4.33 2.70
CA GLY A 274 -2.99 -5.78 2.54
C GLY A 274 -3.43 -6.39 1.21
N GLN A 275 -4.13 -5.65 0.36
CA GLN A 275 -4.77 -6.18 -0.85
C GLN A 275 -3.76 -6.79 -1.83
N SER A 276 -4.22 -7.79 -2.58
CA SER A 276 -3.48 -8.28 -3.75
C SER A 276 -3.40 -7.20 -4.84
N GLU A 277 -2.48 -7.35 -5.80
CA GLU A 277 -2.36 -6.40 -6.91
C GLU A 277 -3.70 -6.27 -7.66
N GLU A 278 -4.35 -7.40 -7.96
CA GLU A 278 -5.60 -7.45 -8.71
C GLU A 278 -6.77 -6.87 -7.92
N GLU A 279 -6.92 -7.25 -6.66
CA GLU A 279 -7.97 -6.75 -5.78
C GLU A 279 -7.91 -5.21 -5.63
N ALA A 280 -6.71 -4.66 -5.46
CA ALA A 280 -6.51 -3.21 -5.35
C ALA A 280 -6.95 -2.46 -6.62
N SER A 281 -6.77 -3.07 -7.79
CA SER A 281 -7.23 -2.51 -9.07
C SER A 281 -8.74 -2.65 -9.27
N ILE A 282 -9.32 -3.82 -8.95
CA ILE A 282 -10.75 -4.06 -9.08
C ILE A 282 -11.54 -3.16 -8.12
N ASN A 283 -11.10 -3.02 -6.86
CA ASN A 283 -11.74 -2.15 -5.88
C ASN A 283 -11.65 -0.67 -6.29
N LEU A 284 -10.48 -0.20 -6.73
CA LEU A 284 -10.34 1.18 -7.22
C LEU A 284 -11.26 1.45 -8.43
N ASN A 285 -11.40 0.45 -9.30
CA ASN A 285 -12.33 0.51 -10.42
C ASN A 285 -13.79 0.59 -9.96
N ALA A 286 -14.21 -0.25 -9.02
CA ALA A 286 -15.54 -0.20 -8.46
C ALA A 286 -15.81 1.16 -7.78
N ILE A 287 -14.84 1.70 -7.04
CA ILE A 287 -14.90 3.03 -6.38
C ILE A 287 -15.20 4.14 -7.39
N ASN A 288 -14.52 4.17 -8.53
CA ASN A 288 -14.76 5.19 -9.55
C ASN A 288 -16.07 4.97 -10.31
N LYS A 289 -16.50 3.71 -10.50
CA LYS A 289 -17.81 3.35 -11.09
C LYS A 289 -19.00 3.57 -10.16
N CYS A 290 -18.76 3.77 -8.85
CA CYS A 290 -19.81 4.01 -7.87
C CYS A 290 -20.73 5.15 -8.32
N PRO A 291 -22.06 5.00 -8.32
CA PRO A 291 -22.99 5.96 -8.92
C PRO A 291 -23.16 7.26 -8.10
N LEU A 292 -22.48 7.40 -6.96
CA LEU A 292 -22.52 8.62 -6.16
C LEU A 292 -21.62 9.71 -6.75
N LEU A 293 -21.97 10.99 -6.56
CA LEU A 293 -21.13 12.12 -6.95
C LEU A 293 -19.80 12.10 -6.17
N LYS A 294 -18.68 12.30 -6.88
CA LYS A 294 -17.32 12.28 -6.33
C LYS A 294 -16.60 13.58 -6.78
N PRO A 295 -16.52 14.61 -5.92
CA PRO A 295 -15.98 15.92 -6.33
C PRO A 295 -14.44 15.98 -6.30
N TRP A 296 -13.77 14.84 -6.20
CA TRP A 296 -12.31 14.70 -6.11
C TRP A 296 -11.81 13.66 -7.11
N ALA A 297 -10.55 13.74 -7.51
CA ALA A 297 -9.91 12.62 -8.18
C ALA A 297 -9.82 11.41 -7.22
N LEU A 298 -10.22 10.22 -7.65
CA LEU A 298 -10.06 8.97 -6.89
C LEU A 298 -9.05 8.07 -7.61
N THR A 299 -7.82 8.02 -7.09
CA THR A 299 -6.70 7.32 -7.72
C THR A 299 -5.88 6.54 -6.69
N PHE A 300 -4.73 5.99 -7.09
CA PHE A 300 -3.88 5.13 -6.28
C PHE A 300 -2.65 5.85 -5.74
N SER A 301 -2.18 5.42 -4.56
CA SER A 301 -0.81 5.61 -4.07
C SER A 301 -0.29 4.27 -3.56
N TYR A 302 0.15 3.43 -4.50
CA TYR A 302 0.39 2.01 -4.27
C TYR A 302 1.88 1.70 -4.14
N GLY A 303 2.20 0.94 -3.10
CA GLY A 303 3.50 0.30 -2.93
C GLY A 303 3.43 -1.13 -3.46
N ARG A 304 3.07 -2.08 -2.58
CA ARG A 304 2.97 -3.51 -2.91
C ARG A 304 2.12 -3.81 -4.15
N ALA A 305 0.97 -3.15 -4.30
CA ALA A 305 0.07 -3.42 -5.43
C ALA A 305 0.63 -3.03 -6.83
N LEU A 306 1.72 -2.26 -6.89
CA LEU A 306 2.46 -1.96 -8.13
C LEU A 306 3.77 -2.74 -8.25
N GLN A 307 4.23 -3.38 -7.18
CA GLN A 307 5.60 -3.83 -7.03
C GLN A 307 5.73 -5.34 -6.77
N ALA A 308 4.69 -6.03 -6.31
CA ALA A 308 4.82 -7.41 -5.84
C ALA A 308 5.26 -8.36 -6.96
N SER A 309 4.61 -8.29 -8.13
CA SER A 309 4.97 -9.10 -9.29
C SER A 309 6.32 -8.67 -9.89
N ALA A 310 6.61 -7.37 -9.92
CA ALA A 310 7.90 -6.86 -10.39
C ALA A 310 9.07 -7.35 -9.52
N LEU A 311 8.92 -7.27 -8.19
CA LEU A 311 9.92 -7.75 -7.23
C LEU A 311 10.15 -9.26 -7.38
N LYS A 312 9.07 -10.04 -7.51
CA LYS A 312 9.14 -11.50 -7.71
C LYS A 312 9.81 -11.86 -9.03
N ALA A 313 9.46 -11.17 -10.12
CA ALA A 313 10.05 -11.37 -11.44
C ALA A 313 11.53 -10.98 -11.47
N TRP A 314 11.93 -9.93 -10.73
CA TRP A 314 13.32 -9.53 -10.61
C TRP A 314 14.15 -10.59 -9.89
N GLY A 315 13.70 -11.03 -8.71
CA GLY A 315 14.36 -12.08 -7.94
C GLY A 315 15.82 -11.78 -7.56
N GLY A 316 16.22 -10.51 -7.50
CA GLY A 316 17.58 -10.08 -7.18
C GLY A 316 18.59 -10.20 -8.33
N LYS A 317 18.14 -10.60 -9.52
CA LYS A 317 18.99 -10.96 -10.65
C LYS A 317 18.99 -9.86 -11.72
N LYS A 318 20.16 -9.36 -12.11
CA LYS A 318 20.28 -8.21 -13.03
C LYS A 318 19.71 -8.52 -14.41
N GLU A 319 19.88 -9.75 -14.87
CA GLU A 319 19.35 -10.27 -16.13
C GLU A 319 17.82 -10.21 -16.23
N ASN A 320 17.12 -10.23 -15.08
CA ASN A 320 15.66 -10.19 -15.03
C ASN A 320 15.07 -8.77 -15.05
N LYS A 321 15.90 -7.72 -15.17
CA LYS A 321 15.46 -6.31 -15.13
C LYS A 321 14.27 -6.05 -16.06
N LYS A 322 14.34 -6.50 -17.31
CA LYS A 322 13.28 -6.26 -18.31
C LYS A 322 11.97 -6.97 -17.96
N ALA A 323 12.03 -8.23 -17.52
CA ALA A 323 10.85 -8.99 -17.13
C ALA A 323 10.15 -8.34 -15.94
N ALA A 324 10.91 -7.88 -14.94
CA ALA A 324 10.40 -7.17 -13.79
C ALA A 324 9.79 -5.80 -14.13
N GLN A 325 10.44 -5.05 -15.04
CA GLN A 325 9.89 -3.80 -15.55
C GLN A 325 8.55 -4.02 -16.25
N GLU A 326 8.41 -5.09 -17.04
CA GLU A 326 7.16 -5.42 -17.71
C GLU A 326 6.02 -5.69 -16.70
N GLU A 327 6.29 -6.41 -15.61
CA GLU A 327 5.27 -6.63 -14.57
C GLU A 327 4.85 -5.34 -13.86
N TYR A 328 5.80 -4.45 -13.56
CA TYR A 328 5.48 -3.11 -13.04
C TYR A 328 4.62 -2.31 -14.05
N ILE A 329 5.01 -2.32 -15.32
CA ILE A 329 4.29 -1.62 -16.39
C ILE A 329 2.87 -2.17 -16.53
N LYS A 330 2.67 -3.49 -16.53
CA LYS A 330 1.34 -4.11 -16.55
C LYS A 330 0.47 -3.55 -15.42
N ARG A 331 0.97 -3.52 -14.18
CA ARG A 331 0.20 -2.98 -13.05
C ARG A 331 -0.04 -1.47 -13.16
N ALA A 332 0.91 -0.70 -13.66
CA ALA A 332 0.73 0.74 -13.89
C ALA A 332 -0.29 1.04 -15.02
N LEU A 333 -0.33 0.19 -16.05
CA LEU A 333 -1.25 0.29 -17.17
C LEU A 333 -2.65 -0.22 -16.85
N VAL A 334 -2.85 -0.96 -15.75
CA VAL A 334 -4.18 -1.20 -15.18
C VAL A 334 -4.69 0.13 -14.61
N ARG A 335 -5.01 1.03 -15.54
CA ARG A 335 -5.47 2.39 -15.29
C ARG A 335 -6.96 2.47 -15.55
N MET A 336 -7.57 3.37 -14.83
CA MET A 336 -8.96 3.72 -15.02
C MET A 336 -9.10 4.74 -16.14
N TRP A 337 -9.96 4.45 -17.13
CA TRP A 337 -10.43 5.50 -18.03
C TRP A 337 -11.40 6.41 -17.27
N ALA A 338 -11.33 7.72 -17.53
CA ALA A 338 -12.17 8.78 -16.95
C ALA A 338 -13.70 8.57 -17.13
N GLY A 339 -14.12 7.55 -17.91
CA GLY A 339 -15.52 7.15 -18.11
C GLY A 339 -15.95 5.86 -17.38
N GLY A 340 -15.14 5.31 -16.47
CA GLY A 340 -15.53 4.16 -15.64
C GLY A 340 -15.37 2.79 -16.32
N GLY A 341 -14.14 2.37 -16.60
CA GLY A 341 -13.80 1.02 -17.07
C GLY A 341 -12.31 0.68 -16.90
N LEU A 342 -12.00 -0.62 -16.76
CA LEU A 342 -10.63 -1.16 -16.92
C LEU A 342 -10.34 -1.32 -18.41
N ASP A 343 -9.30 -0.64 -18.89
CA ASP A 343 -8.67 -1.00 -20.15
C ASP A 343 -7.32 -1.66 -19.85
N ALA A 344 -7.07 -2.79 -20.52
CA ALA A 344 -5.75 -3.41 -20.54
C ALA A 344 -5.05 -3.01 -21.84
N TRP A 345 -3.73 -2.82 -21.77
CA TRP A 345 -2.91 -2.61 -22.95
C TRP A 345 -2.62 -3.96 -23.60
N VAL A 346 -3.16 -4.20 -24.80
CA VAL A 346 -2.95 -5.45 -25.54
C VAL A 346 -2.50 -5.12 -26.95
N GLY A 347 -1.27 -5.50 -27.31
CA GLY A 347 -0.77 -5.41 -28.69
C GLY A 347 -0.75 -3.99 -29.29
N GLY A 348 -0.34 -2.97 -28.52
CA GLY A 348 -0.21 -1.60 -29.01
C GLY A 348 -1.52 -0.79 -29.05
N THR A 349 -2.63 -1.34 -28.56
CA THR A 349 -3.92 -0.64 -28.45
C THR A 349 -4.55 -0.83 -27.06
N TRP A 350 -5.29 0.19 -26.59
CA TRP A 350 -6.09 0.12 -25.38
C TRP A 350 -7.38 -0.65 -25.68
N ARG A 351 -7.64 -1.76 -24.97
CA ARG A 351 -8.87 -2.55 -25.14
C ARG A 351 -9.69 -2.62 -23.85
N ARG A 352 -10.99 -2.40 -24.00
CA ARG A 352 -12.01 -2.62 -22.96
C ARG A 352 -11.99 -4.08 -22.54
N THR A 353 -11.56 -4.36 -21.32
CA THR A 353 -11.52 -5.74 -20.83
C THR A 353 -12.85 -6.04 -20.16
N LEU A 354 -13.72 -6.79 -20.85
CA LEU A 354 -14.71 -7.61 -20.17
C LEU A 354 -13.93 -8.78 -19.57
N LEU A 355 -13.84 -8.87 -18.25
CA LEU A 355 -13.37 -10.08 -17.59
C LEU A 355 -14.31 -11.22 -18.00
N ILE A 356 -13.87 -12.08 -18.92
CA ILE A 356 -14.44 -13.42 -19.07
C ILE A 356 -13.86 -14.23 -17.90
N PRO A 357 -14.67 -14.86 -17.04
CA PRO A 357 -14.15 -15.74 -16.01
C PRO A 357 -13.42 -16.90 -16.71
N LEU A 358 -12.17 -17.16 -16.34
CA LEU A 358 -11.53 -18.43 -16.66
C LEU A 358 -12.32 -19.54 -15.95
N LEU A 359 -13.23 -20.19 -16.68
CA LEU A 359 -13.76 -21.49 -16.29
C LEU A 359 -12.66 -22.53 -16.53
N SER A 360 -12.34 -23.29 -15.48
CA SER A 360 -11.51 -24.50 -15.53
C SER A 360 -12.01 -25.47 -16.61
N PRO A 361 -11.11 -26.27 -17.24
CA PRO A 361 -11.50 -27.23 -18.26
C PRO A 361 -12.29 -28.38 -17.63
N LEU A 362 -13.56 -28.50 -18.01
CA LEU A 362 -14.37 -29.68 -17.73
C LEU A 362 -13.79 -30.90 -18.48
N ARG A 363 -13.57 -31.99 -17.76
CA ARG A 363 -13.35 -33.33 -18.33
C ARG A 363 -14.57 -33.78 -19.14
N PRO A 364 -14.38 -34.58 -20.20
CA PRO A 364 -15.50 -35.13 -20.96
C PRO A 364 -16.12 -36.30 -20.19
N THR A 365 -17.45 -36.30 -20.04
CA THR A 365 -18.19 -37.52 -19.73
C THR A 365 -19.37 -37.65 -20.69
N ALA A 366 -19.35 -38.79 -21.39
CA ALA A 366 -20.43 -39.61 -21.96
C ALA A 366 -21.70 -38.96 -22.56
N SER A 367 -21.91 -39.32 -23.84
CA SER A 367 -23.16 -39.23 -24.62
C SER A 367 -24.36 -39.91 -23.95
N PRO A 368 -25.59 -39.66 -24.44
CA PRO A 368 -26.29 -40.80 -25.04
C PRO A 368 -27.21 -40.47 -26.25
N VAL A 369 -27.51 -41.54 -26.99
CA VAL A 369 -28.63 -41.78 -27.94
C VAL A 369 -28.58 -41.11 -29.33
N LYS A 370 -28.42 -41.94 -30.37
CA LYS A 370 -28.92 -41.70 -31.74
C LYS A 370 -29.92 -42.81 -32.07
N GLU A 371 -31.15 -42.42 -32.41
CA GLU A 371 -32.07 -43.26 -33.19
C GLU A 371 -31.86 -42.96 -34.68
N SER A 372 -31.48 -43.96 -35.47
CA SER A 372 -31.67 -43.97 -36.92
C SER A 372 -31.54 -45.41 -37.45
N THR A 373 -32.62 -45.94 -38.00
CA THR A 373 -32.68 -47.11 -38.89
C THR A 373 -33.20 -46.65 -40.27
N PRO A 374 -33.10 -47.47 -41.34
CA PRO A 374 -31.97 -48.32 -41.74
C PRO A 374 -31.66 -48.15 -43.25
N GLN A 375 -30.45 -48.56 -43.68
CA GLN A 375 -30.25 -49.11 -45.04
C GLN A 375 -29.08 -50.10 -45.03
N ALA A 376 -29.20 -51.10 -45.91
CA ALA A 376 -28.64 -52.44 -45.80
C ALA A 376 -27.20 -52.62 -46.33
N VAL A 377 -26.58 -53.74 -45.93
CA VAL A 377 -25.99 -54.82 -46.79
C VAL A 377 -24.73 -55.45 -46.13
N ARG A 378 -24.82 -56.77 -45.85
CA ARG A 378 -23.85 -57.91 -45.93
C ARG A 378 -22.34 -57.67 -45.65
N LEU A 379 -21.51 -58.58 -45.11
CA LEU A 379 -21.52 -60.02 -44.80
C LEU A 379 -20.20 -60.35 -44.04
N GLY A 380 -20.23 -61.28 -43.07
CA GLY A 380 -19.14 -62.19 -42.66
C GLY A 380 -17.92 -61.57 -41.93
N LEU A 381 -17.17 -62.26 -41.05
CA LEU A 381 -17.16 -63.63 -40.53
C LEU A 381 -16.35 -63.60 -39.21
N LEU A 382 -16.73 -64.47 -38.29
CA LEU A 382 -16.11 -64.88 -37.01
C LEU A 382 -14.75 -65.62 -37.22
N PRO A 383 -14.10 -66.27 -36.21
CA PRO A 383 -14.28 -66.28 -34.73
C PRO A 383 -12.95 -66.17 -33.94
N ALA A 384 -13.02 -66.10 -32.59
CA ALA A 384 -12.60 -67.18 -31.68
C ALA A 384 -12.27 -66.69 -30.26
N SER A 385 -13.00 -67.27 -29.32
CA SER A 385 -12.89 -67.22 -27.85
C SER A 385 -11.81 -68.22 -27.33
N PRO A 386 -11.76 -68.67 -26.05
CA PRO A 386 -12.33 -68.17 -24.78
C PRO A 386 -11.39 -68.29 -23.53
N SER A 387 -11.94 -67.90 -22.36
CA SER A 387 -11.82 -68.52 -21.00
C SER A 387 -10.49 -68.39 -20.22
N SER A 388 -10.41 -68.31 -18.89
CA SER A 388 -11.37 -68.19 -17.76
C SER A 388 -10.58 -68.08 -16.43
N SER A 389 -11.04 -67.21 -15.51
CA SER A 389 -11.13 -67.30 -14.04
C SER A 389 -10.18 -68.16 -13.15
N LEU A 390 -9.66 -67.58 -12.03
CA LEU A 390 -9.96 -67.92 -10.60
C LEU A 390 -8.81 -67.60 -9.57
N THR A 391 -9.15 -66.72 -8.60
CA THR A 391 -8.90 -66.71 -7.11
C THR A 391 -7.52 -66.95 -6.43
N MET A 392 -7.07 -65.93 -5.64
CA MET A 392 -6.71 -65.83 -4.18
C MET A 392 -5.90 -66.96 -3.44
N PRO A 393 -5.36 -66.79 -2.20
CA PRO A 393 -4.74 -65.67 -1.45
C PRO A 393 -3.46 -66.06 -0.62
N THR A 394 -2.94 -65.12 0.22
CA THR A 394 -2.30 -65.27 1.57
C THR A 394 -0.84 -64.84 1.86
N LYS A 395 -0.75 -63.88 2.82
CA LYS A 395 -0.01 -63.83 4.12
C LYS A 395 1.51 -63.50 4.25
N ARG A 396 1.72 -62.49 5.15
CA ARG A 396 2.65 -62.39 6.34
C ARG A 396 4.16 -62.19 6.06
N ARG A 397 5.01 -61.53 6.89
CA ARG A 397 4.92 -60.77 8.17
C ARG A 397 6.30 -60.07 8.45
N CYS A 398 6.28 -59.11 9.39
CA CYS A 398 7.34 -58.71 10.36
C CYS A 398 8.57 -57.92 9.86
N SER A 399 9.18 -56.96 10.59
CA SER A 399 9.15 -56.59 12.03
C SER A 399 9.86 -55.23 12.32
N GLN A 400 9.33 -54.47 13.33
CA GLN A 400 9.99 -53.77 14.49
C GLN A 400 11.25 -52.87 14.30
N ALA A 401 11.58 -51.79 15.03
CA ALA A 401 11.06 -51.10 16.23
C ALA A 401 11.71 -49.70 16.43
N ALA A 402 10.96 -48.78 17.07
CA ALA A 402 11.28 -47.78 18.12
C ALA A 402 12.35 -46.63 17.95
N PRO A 403 12.20 -45.50 18.70
CA PRO A 403 12.70 -44.16 18.35
C PRO A 403 13.85 -43.66 19.25
N ASN A 404 14.55 -42.59 18.84
CA ASN A 404 15.51 -41.85 19.68
C ASN A 404 15.36 -40.33 19.56
N THR A 405 15.04 -39.69 20.68
CA THR A 405 15.20 -38.26 20.99
C THR A 405 16.62 -37.98 21.54
N PRO A 406 17.12 -36.74 21.43
CA PRO A 406 17.99 -36.19 22.47
C PRO A 406 17.48 -34.84 23.03
N GLY A 407 17.51 -34.73 24.36
CA GLY A 407 17.35 -33.49 25.13
C GLY A 407 18.69 -32.75 25.37
N PRO A 408 18.80 -31.86 26.38
CA PRO A 408 18.93 -30.42 26.15
C PRO A 408 20.31 -29.81 26.51
N ALA A 409 20.43 -28.51 26.21
CA ALA A 409 21.57 -27.61 26.36
C ALA A 409 22.11 -27.46 27.81
N PRO A 410 23.40 -27.10 27.98
CA PRO A 410 23.94 -26.73 29.28
C PRO A 410 23.76 -25.23 29.59
N SER A 411 23.31 -25.00 30.81
CA SER A 411 23.28 -23.73 31.55
C SER A 411 24.69 -23.24 31.88
N HIS A 412 24.98 -21.96 31.61
CA HIS A 412 26.12 -21.26 32.18
C HIS A 412 25.73 -20.38 33.38
N THR A 413 26.67 -20.39 34.31
CA THR A 413 26.63 -20.00 35.70
C THR A 413 26.63 -18.49 35.93
N LEU A 414 25.96 -18.09 37.00
CA LEU A 414 26.05 -16.79 37.66
C LEU A 414 27.51 -16.39 38.00
N LEU A 415 27.85 -15.13 37.74
CA LEU A 415 28.86 -14.40 38.51
C LEU A 415 28.22 -13.08 39.00
N LYS A 416 27.69 -13.14 40.23
CA LYS A 416 27.37 -11.97 41.06
C LYS A 416 28.69 -11.31 41.47
N ARG A 417 28.85 -10.02 41.21
CA ARG A 417 29.72 -9.12 41.99
C ARG A 417 28.84 -8.03 42.60
N GLY A 418 28.86 -7.90 43.92
CA GLY A 418 28.58 -6.64 44.63
C GLY A 418 29.87 -6.16 45.30
N PRO A 419 29.83 -5.13 46.18
CA PRO A 419 28.90 -4.01 46.26
C PRO A 419 29.59 -2.66 45.94
N LEU A 420 28.78 -1.64 45.64
CA LEU A 420 29.19 -0.24 45.56
C LEU A 420 29.31 0.35 46.98
N THR A 421 30.42 1.04 47.26
CA THR A 421 30.56 1.95 48.40
C THR A 421 30.32 3.41 47.99
N PRO A 422 29.91 4.28 48.94
CA PRO A 422 29.24 5.55 48.65
C PRO A 422 30.18 6.76 48.75
N GLY A 423 29.81 7.86 48.08
CA GLY A 423 30.34 9.18 48.40
C GLY A 423 30.48 10.11 47.19
N LEU A 424 29.52 11.02 47.02
CA LEU A 424 29.78 12.47 47.11
C LEU A 424 28.43 13.20 47.01
N GLN A 425 28.05 13.85 48.10
CA GLN A 425 26.98 14.85 48.14
C GLN A 425 27.45 16.10 47.37
N ALA A 426 26.66 16.52 46.38
CA ALA A 426 26.76 17.85 45.81
C ALA A 426 25.57 18.68 46.30
N VAL A 427 25.91 19.76 47.00
CA VAL A 427 25.04 20.80 47.54
C VAL A 427 24.49 21.64 46.38
N LEU A 428 23.18 21.89 46.37
CA LEU A 428 22.54 22.93 45.54
C LEU A 428 21.52 23.68 46.40
N PRO A 429 21.62 25.02 46.53
CA PRO A 429 20.73 25.78 47.38
C PRO A 429 19.43 26.14 46.66
N THR A 430 18.33 25.91 47.36
CA THR A 430 17.00 26.50 47.15
C THR A 430 17.02 27.97 47.54
N LEU A 431 16.53 28.86 46.67
CA LEU A 431 15.91 30.14 47.05
C LEU A 431 14.94 30.59 45.94
N LEU A 432 13.65 30.40 46.22
CA LEU A 432 12.51 31.20 45.72
C LEU A 432 12.28 32.35 46.75
N PRO A 433 11.51 33.44 46.50
CA PRO A 433 10.10 33.34 46.09
C PRO A 433 9.58 34.59 45.29
N PRO A 434 8.28 34.98 45.29
CA PRO A 434 7.54 35.21 44.04
C PRO A 434 7.08 36.67 43.85
N LEU A 435 6.60 37.00 42.64
CA LEU A 435 5.61 38.05 42.37
C LEU A 435 4.69 37.60 41.23
#